data_AF-W2RV60-F1
#
_entry.id   AF-W2RV60-F1
#
_cell.length_a   1.000
_cell.length_b   1.000
_cell.length_c   1.000
_cell.angle_alpha   90.00
_cell.angle_beta   90.00
_cell.angle_gamma   90.00
#
_symmetry.space_group_name_H-M   'P 1'
#
loop_
_entity.id
_entity.type
_entity.pdbx_description
1 polymer ?
#
loop_
_entity_poly.entity_id
_entity_poly.type
_entity_poly.pdbx_seq_one_letter_code
_entity_poly.pdbx_strand_id
1 'polypeptide(L)'
;MSTSQGSLDAAASERKARLAKLASLKRKQPGSDTTVDAVHAEVGAESAPSQTDVYISGRNYDLTTKGPKLGFEAVPGADSQTLEKQAERIALAAKEQAAKDEAENEKGIDLFKLQPKKPNWDLKRELVEKMKVVDVRTQNAIARLVRDRIANSKKEAQRTTGGQTTDGGGEEVGIEGTTLAEAVREREREDEAERQDELDEDAVP
;
A
#
# COMPACT_ATOMS: atom_id res chain seq x y z
N MET A 1 -14.03 17.97 -43.06
CA MET A 1 -14.10 19.06 -42.06
C MET A 1 -14.97 18.67 -40.85
N SER A 2 -14.70 17.55 -40.16
CA SER A 2 -15.55 17.02 -39.06
C SER A 2 -14.81 16.79 -37.72
N THR A 3 -13.51 17.07 -37.67
CA THR A 3 -12.66 16.76 -36.52
C THR A 3 -12.62 17.84 -35.44
N SER A 4 -13.12 19.05 -35.72
CA SER A 4 -13.17 20.16 -34.74
C SER A 4 -14.33 20.05 -33.75
N GLN A 5 -15.48 19.51 -34.17
CA GLN A 5 -16.67 19.41 -33.31
C GLN A 5 -16.45 18.44 -32.15
N GLY A 6 -15.78 17.30 -32.40
CA GLY A 6 -15.43 16.35 -31.33
C GLY A 6 -14.47 16.92 -30.27
N SER A 7 -13.59 17.86 -30.65
CA SER A 7 -12.69 18.55 -29.72
C SER A 7 -13.44 19.55 -28.82
N LEU A 8 -14.40 20.28 -29.39
CA LEU A 8 -15.22 21.24 -28.63
C LEU A 8 -16.19 20.52 -27.67
N ASP A 9 -16.82 19.43 -28.12
CA ASP A 9 -17.71 18.63 -27.26
C ASP A 9 -16.94 17.95 -26.13
N ALA A 10 -15.73 17.44 -26.40
CA ALA A 10 -14.85 16.91 -25.37
C ALA A 10 -14.49 17.98 -24.33
N ALA A 11 -14.08 19.18 -24.75
CA ALA A 11 -13.75 20.29 -23.86
C ALA A 11 -14.96 20.76 -23.03
N ALA A 12 -16.17 20.78 -23.63
CA ALA A 12 -17.39 21.13 -22.93
C ALA A 12 -17.75 20.09 -21.84
N SER A 13 -17.60 18.80 -22.16
CA SER A 13 -17.82 17.71 -21.21
C SER A 13 -16.84 17.76 -20.03
N GLU A 14 -15.58 18.09 -20.29
CA GLU A 14 -14.55 18.25 -19.26
C GLU A 14 -14.83 19.45 -18.34
N ARG A 15 -15.24 20.59 -18.91
CA ARG A 15 -15.65 21.77 -18.13
C ARG A 15 -16.85 21.44 -17.24
N LYS A 16 -17.86 20.74 -17.76
CA LYS A 16 -19.03 20.30 -16.99
C LYS A 16 -18.63 19.39 -15.83
N ALA A 17 -17.76 18.41 -16.09
CA ALA A 17 -17.24 17.51 -15.06
C ALA A 17 -16.43 18.27 -13.98
N ARG A 18 -15.62 19.24 -14.38
CA ARG A 18 -14.87 20.11 -13.46
C ARG A 18 -15.79 20.94 -12.57
N LEU A 19 -16.83 21.56 -13.14
CA LEU A 19 -17.81 22.34 -12.38
C LEU A 19 -18.61 21.46 -11.41
N ALA A 20 -18.99 20.24 -11.82
CA ALA A 20 -19.68 19.29 -10.94
C ALA A 20 -18.82 18.87 -9.74
N LYS A 21 -17.51 18.65 -9.96
CA LYS A 21 -16.53 18.39 -8.88
C LYS A 21 -16.44 19.59 -7.92
N LEU A 22 -16.35 20.81 -8.44
CA LEU A 22 -16.30 22.00 -7.59
C LEU A 22 -17.61 22.21 -6.80
N ALA A 23 -18.77 21.92 -7.40
CA ALA A 23 -20.06 22.02 -6.72
C ALA A 23 -20.23 20.99 -5.60
N SER A 24 -19.71 19.76 -5.76
CA SER A 24 -19.74 18.75 -4.70
C SER A 24 -18.77 19.07 -3.57
N LEU A 25 -17.60 19.69 -3.87
CA LEU A 25 -16.69 20.22 -2.86
C LEU A 25 -17.35 21.37 -2.08
N LYS A 26 -18.01 22.33 -2.75
CA LYS A 26 -18.71 23.43 -2.05
C LYS A 26 -19.82 22.93 -1.12
N ARG A 27 -20.55 21.89 -1.51
CA ARG A 27 -21.61 21.28 -0.66
C ARG A 27 -21.05 20.48 0.52
N LYS A 28 -19.82 19.97 0.42
CA LYS A 28 -19.14 19.18 1.46
C LYS A 28 -18.26 20.01 2.39
N GLN A 29 -18.11 21.31 2.15
CA GLN A 29 -17.55 22.22 3.14
C GLN A 29 -18.64 22.58 4.15
N PRO A 30 -18.59 22.10 5.40
CA PRO A 30 -19.46 22.61 6.45
C PRO A 30 -19.03 24.05 6.78
N GLY A 31 -19.86 25.03 6.42
CA GLY A 31 -19.78 26.39 6.94
C GLY A 31 -18.84 27.36 6.21
N SER A 32 -19.23 27.82 5.03
CA SER A 32 -19.04 29.23 4.69
C SER A 32 -20.37 29.85 4.29
N ASP A 33 -20.90 30.61 5.26
CA ASP A 33 -21.92 31.64 5.11
C ASP A 33 -23.39 31.19 4.97
N THR A 34 -24.11 31.27 6.09
CA THR A 34 -25.57 31.42 6.14
C THR A 34 -25.92 32.40 7.27
N THR A 35 -26.19 33.64 6.86
CA THR A 35 -27.43 34.39 7.14
C THR A 35 -28.02 34.31 8.55
N VAL A 36 -28.00 35.47 9.19
CA VAL A 36 -28.89 35.90 10.28
C VAL A 36 -30.36 35.63 9.95
N ASP A 37 -31.07 34.97 10.88
CA ASP A 37 -32.48 35.08 11.27
C ASP A 37 -33.15 33.71 11.58
N ALA A 38 -33.93 33.71 12.66
CA ALA A 38 -34.66 32.60 13.30
C ALA A 38 -33.76 31.66 14.14
N VAL A 39 -33.99 31.43 15.44
CA VAL A 39 -35.26 31.20 16.14
C VAL A 39 -35.09 31.52 17.64
N HIS A 40 -35.98 32.36 18.17
CA HIS A 40 -36.33 32.43 19.60
C HIS A 40 -37.54 31.50 19.81
N ALA A 41 -37.47 30.55 20.75
CA ALA A 41 -38.62 29.96 21.47
C ALA A 41 -38.18 28.88 22.49
N GLU A 42 -38.42 29.17 23.77
CA GLU A 42 -38.73 28.34 24.98
C GLU A 42 -38.37 26.82 25.04
N VAL A 43 -37.92 26.22 26.16
CA VAL A 43 -38.59 26.03 27.47
C VAL A 43 -37.56 25.79 28.60
N GLY A 44 -37.86 26.25 29.83
CA GLY A 44 -36.98 26.19 31.00
C GLY A 44 -37.06 24.94 31.90
N ALA A 45 -36.12 24.87 32.86
CA ALA A 45 -36.19 24.09 34.09
C ALA A 45 -35.20 24.66 35.13
N GLU A 46 -35.66 24.77 36.37
CA GLU A 46 -35.04 25.45 37.51
C GLU A 46 -33.80 24.73 38.05
N SER A 47 -32.72 25.48 38.30
CA SER A 47 -31.73 25.24 39.36
C SER A 47 -30.88 26.49 39.55
N ALA A 48 -31.08 27.18 40.67
CA ALA A 48 -30.13 28.16 41.16
C ALA A 48 -28.94 27.41 41.79
N PRO A 49 -27.71 27.79 41.42
CA PRO A 49 -26.87 28.40 42.44
C PRO A 49 -26.60 29.87 42.11
N SER A 50 -26.69 30.67 43.15
CA SER A 50 -26.31 32.07 43.22
C SER A 50 -24.85 32.28 42.80
N GLN A 51 -24.65 32.68 41.56
CA GLN A 51 -23.60 33.59 41.13
C GLN A 51 -24.05 34.11 39.78
N THR A 52 -24.18 35.42 39.68
CA THR A 52 -24.43 36.06 38.40
C THR A 52 -23.22 35.77 37.51
N ASP A 53 -23.31 34.77 36.64
CA ASP A 53 -22.48 34.67 35.44
C ASP A 53 -22.91 35.81 34.52
N VAL A 54 -22.62 37.03 34.98
CA VAL A 54 -22.64 38.22 34.13
C VAL A 54 -21.64 37.88 33.05
N TYR A 55 -22.13 37.62 31.85
CA TYR A 55 -21.30 37.48 30.67
C TYR A 55 -20.69 38.84 30.37
N ILE A 56 -19.70 39.23 31.18
CA ILE A 56 -18.85 40.37 30.94
C ILE A 56 -18.09 39.93 29.69
N SER A 57 -18.47 40.48 28.54
CA SER A 57 -17.72 40.26 27.32
C SER A 57 -16.31 40.78 27.59
N GLY A 58 -15.42 39.86 27.97
CA GLY A 58 -14.01 40.11 28.20
C GLY A 58 -13.40 40.45 26.86
N ARG A 59 -13.64 41.68 26.39
CA ARG A 59 -13.03 42.17 25.17
C ARG A 59 -11.55 42.22 25.47
N ASN A 60 -10.85 41.21 24.95
CA ASN A 60 -9.42 41.06 25.02
C ASN A 60 -8.82 40.84 26.43
N TYR A 61 -9.49 40.16 27.36
CA TYR A 61 -8.91 39.77 28.66
C TYR A 61 -8.95 38.25 28.85
N ASP A 62 -7.83 37.66 29.25
CA ASP A 62 -7.72 36.23 29.55
C ASP A 62 -7.58 36.00 31.07
N LEU A 63 -8.48 35.18 31.61
CA LEU A 63 -8.56 34.88 33.05
C LEU A 63 -7.36 34.06 33.54
N THR A 64 -6.73 33.28 32.66
CA THR A 64 -5.61 32.40 33.02
C THR A 64 -4.32 33.18 33.21
N THR A 65 -4.04 34.11 32.30
CA THR A 65 -2.85 34.96 32.29
C THR A 65 -3.07 36.31 33.00
N LYS A 66 -4.30 36.57 33.46
CA LYS A 66 -4.74 37.80 34.12
C LYS A 66 -4.32 39.08 33.38
N GLY A 67 -4.30 39.03 32.05
CA GLY A 67 -3.76 40.09 31.20
C GLY A 67 -4.51 40.26 29.88
N PRO A 68 -4.15 41.29 29.09
CA PRO A 68 -4.70 41.48 27.76
C PRO A 68 -4.26 40.36 26.80
N LYS A 69 -5.20 39.80 26.02
CA LYS A 69 -4.91 38.72 25.06
C LYS A 69 -4.24 39.27 23.80
N LEU A 70 -2.92 39.40 23.83
CA LEU A 70 -2.15 39.83 22.67
C LEU A 70 -2.15 38.75 21.57
N GLY A 71 -3.03 38.91 20.57
CA GLY A 71 -3.03 38.13 19.35
C GLY A 71 -3.58 36.70 19.50
N PHE A 72 -3.12 35.82 18.61
CA PHE A 72 -3.49 34.41 18.58
C PHE A 72 -2.38 33.59 19.23
N GLU A 73 -2.56 33.21 20.49
CA GLU A 73 -1.63 32.29 21.20
C GLU A 73 -1.56 30.92 20.50
N ALA A 74 -2.69 30.47 19.95
CA ALA A 74 -2.75 29.35 19.02
C ALA A 74 -2.80 29.88 17.58
N VAL A 75 -1.76 29.63 16.78
CA VAL A 75 -1.74 29.99 15.37
C VAL A 75 -2.89 29.26 14.66
N PRO A 76 -3.88 29.98 14.11
CA PRO A 76 -5.00 29.35 13.45
C PRO A 76 -4.48 28.60 12.21
N GLY A 77 -4.56 27.27 12.26
CA GLY A 77 -4.13 26.40 11.15
C GLY A 77 -2.78 25.70 11.31
N ALA A 78 -2.14 25.73 12.49
CA ALA A 78 -0.91 24.96 12.77
C ALA A 78 -1.04 23.45 12.45
N ASP A 79 -2.24 22.89 12.67
CA ASP A 79 -2.55 21.48 12.39
C ASP A 79 -3.04 21.24 10.96
N SER A 80 -3.28 22.30 10.19
CA SER A 80 -3.73 22.18 8.79
C SER A 80 -2.51 22.10 7.86
N GLN A 81 -2.59 21.21 6.86
CA GLN A 81 -1.51 21.04 5.90
C GLN A 81 -1.50 22.21 4.91
N THR A 82 -0.74 23.25 5.23
CA THR A 82 -0.56 24.41 4.37
C THR A 82 0.36 24.09 3.19
N LEU A 83 0.22 24.86 2.11
CA LEU A 83 1.09 24.74 0.93
C LEU A 83 2.55 25.01 1.28
N GLU A 84 2.81 25.92 2.20
CA GLU A 84 4.16 26.22 2.71
C GLU A 84 4.81 24.98 3.34
N LYS A 85 4.09 24.26 4.21
CA LYS A 85 4.59 23.03 4.85
C LYS A 85 4.82 21.91 3.83
N GLN A 86 4.01 21.85 2.77
CA GLN A 86 4.22 20.91 1.67
C GLN A 86 5.45 21.27 0.83
N ALA A 87 5.63 22.56 0.53
CA ALA A 87 6.77 23.08 -0.22
C ALA A 87 8.08 22.84 0.55
N GLU A 88 8.10 23.10 1.86
CA GLU A 88 9.23 22.78 2.73
C GLU A 88 9.58 21.29 2.71
N ARG A 89 8.58 20.41 2.79
CA ARG A 89 8.81 18.96 2.72
C ARG A 89 9.41 18.53 1.38
N ILE A 90 8.92 19.10 0.28
CA ILE A 90 9.47 18.82 -1.07
C ILE A 90 10.89 19.35 -1.17
N ALA A 91 11.15 20.56 -0.68
CA ALA A 91 12.48 21.15 -0.68
C ALA A 91 13.47 20.32 0.15
N LEU A 92 13.05 19.80 1.31
CA LEU A 92 13.87 18.90 2.13
C LEU A 92 14.13 17.58 1.41
N ALA A 93 13.11 16.95 0.81
CA ALA A 93 13.26 15.71 0.06
C ALA A 93 14.18 15.89 -1.17
N ALA A 94 14.06 17.00 -1.89
CA ALA A 94 14.91 17.32 -3.03
C ALA A 94 16.36 17.56 -2.61
N LYS A 95 16.60 18.24 -1.48
CA LYS A 95 17.94 18.41 -0.91
C LYS A 95 18.55 17.08 -0.48
N GLU A 96 17.77 16.20 0.14
CA GLU A 96 18.23 14.87 0.55
C GLU A 96 18.57 13.99 -0.67
N GLN A 97 17.73 14.02 -1.71
CA GLN A 97 18.02 13.33 -2.98
C GLN A 97 19.28 13.87 -3.65
N ALA A 98 19.41 15.19 -3.77
CA ALA A 98 20.60 15.81 -4.33
C ALA A 98 21.86 15.45 -3.54
N ALA A 99 21.80 15.44 -2.20
CA ALA A 99 22.93 15.04 -1.36
C ALA A 99 23.28 13.54 -1.53
N LYS A 100 22.29 12.66 -1.73
CA LYS A 100 22.52 11.24 -2.04
C LYS A 100 23.19 11.07 -3.39
N ASP A 101 22.68 11.76 -4.42
CA ASP A 101 23.25 11.72 -5.76
C ASP A 101 24.68 12.29 -5.76
N GLU A 102 24.92 13.40 -5.06
CA GLU A 102 26.27 13.98 -4.88
C GLU A 102 27.20 13.00 -4.16
N ALA A 103 26.77 12.37 -3.07
CA ALA A 103 27.54 11.35 -2.37
C ALA A 103 27.79 10.09 -3.24
N GLU A 104 26.90 9.76 -4.17
CA GLU A 104 27.12 8.68 -5.15
C GLU A 104 28.10 9.08 -6.25
N ASN A 105 28.09 10.35 -6.67
CA ASN A 105 29.02 10.90 -7.63
C ASN A 105 30.43 11.14 -7.03
N GLU A 106 30.52 11.56 -5.76
CA GLU A 106 31.77 11.75 -5.00
C GLU A 106 32.52 10.46 -4.74
N LYS A 107 31.83 9.30 -4.69
CA LYS A 107 32.47 7.98 -4.64
C LYS A 107 33.36 7.69 -5.86
N GLY A 108 33.39 8.60 -6.83
CA GLY A 108 34.21 8.52 -8.02
C GLY A 108 33.57 7.57 -9.03
N ILE A 109 33.52 8.01 -10.28
CA ILE A 109 33.11 7.14 -11.38
C ILE A 109 34.11 5.99 -11.42
N ASP A 110 33.66 4.76 -11.15
CA ASP A 110 34.53 3.61 -11.19
C ASP A 110 34.90 3.28 -12.65
N LEU A 111 36.15 3.60 -13.00
CA LEU A 111 36.73 3.37 -14.33
C LEU A 111 36.65 1.89 -14.76
N PHE A 112 36.56 0.94 -13.84
CA PHE A 112 36.39 -0.48 -14.17
C PHE A 112 34.98 -0.81 -14.65
N LYS A 113 33.96 -0.07 -14.19
CA LYS A 113 32.56 -0.22 -14.64
C LYS A 113 32.34 0.41 -16.02
N LEU A 114 33.14 1.44 -16.34
CA LEU A 114 33.13 2.18 -17.61
C LEU A 114 34.04 1.56 -18.69
N GLN A 115 34.66 0.40 -18.43
CA GLN A 115 35.41 -0.35 -19.44
C GLN A 115 34.52 -0.67 -20.66
N PRO A 116 35.09 -0.68 -21.89
CA PRO A 116 34.34 -1.05 -23.08
C PRO A 116 33.77 -2.45 -22.90
N LYS A 117 32.45 -2.56 -22.99
CA LYS A 117 31.75 -3.85 -22.88
C LYS A 117 32.07 -4.72 -24.10
N LYS A 118 31.90 -6.05 -23.95
CA LYS A 118 32.06 -7.01 -25.05
C LYS A 118 31.20 -6.60 -26.25
N PRO A 119 31.65 -6.73 -27.51
CA PRO A 119 30.86 -6.31 -28.68
C PRO A 119 29.43 -6.88 -28.74
N ASN A 120 29.21 -8.08 -28.20
CA ASN A 120 27.90 -8.76 -28.17
C ASN A 120 27.04 -8.46 -26.92
N TRP A 121 27.47 -7.53 -26.06
CA TRP A 121 26.77 -7.26 -24.79
C TRP A 121 25.35 -6.78 -25.01
N ASP A 122 25.17 -5.93 -26.02
CA ASP A 122 23.88 -5.36 -26.39
C ASP A 122 23.00 -6.41 -27.08
N LEU A 123 23.58 -7.21 -27.99
CA LEU A 123 22.90 -8.35 -28.60
C LEU A 123 22.35 -9.32 -27.53
N LYS A 124 23.13 -9.59 -26.48
CA LYS A 124 22.68 -10.43 -25.37
C LYS A 124 21.53 -9.78 -24.60
N ARG A 125 21.58 -8.47 -24.37
CA ARG A 125 20.52 -7.73 -23.67
C ARG A 125 19.22 -7.72 -24.47
N GLU A 126 19.30 -7.42 -25.76
CA GLU A 126 18.13 -7.43 -26.66
C GLU A 126 17.55 -8.85 -26.82
N LEU A 127 18.42 -9.86 -26.92
CA LEU A 127 18.00 -11.25 -26.99
C LEU A 127 17.25 -11.66 -25.71
N VAL A 128 17.77 -11.28 -24.53
CA VAL A 128 17.12 -11.54 -23.25
C VAL A 128 15.74 -10.89 -23.22
N GLU A 129 15.59 -9.64 -23.64
CA GLU A 129 14.29 -8.97 -23.67
C GLU A 129 13.29 -9.68 -24.59
N LYS A 130 13.73 -10.10 -25.78
CA LYS A 130 12.90 -10.84 -26.74
C LYS A 130 12.55 -12.24 -26.22
N MET A 131 13.46 -12.88 -25.50
CA MET A 131 13.24 -14.23 -24.94
C MET A 131 12.31 -14.22 -23.72
N LYS A 132 12.25 -13.15 -22.91
CA LYS A 132 11.36 -13.09 -21.72
C LYS A 132 9.94 -13.59 -21.97
N VAL A 133 9.31 -13.13 -23.05
CA VAL A 133 7.92 -13.51 -23.37
C VAL A 133 7.84 -14.95 -23.90
N VAL A 134 8.86 -15.39 -24.64
CA VAL A 134 8.96 -16.76 -25.15
C VAL A 134 9.20 -17.73 -23.99
N ASP A 135 10.11 -17.41 -23.08
CA ASP A 135 10.46 -18.22 -21.90
C ASP A 135 9.24 -18.48 -21.03
N VAL A 136 8.40 -17.48 -20.78
CA VAL A 136 7.13 -17.68 -20.04
C VAL A 136 6.20 -18.66 -20.77
N ARG A 137 6.09 -18.56 -22.10
CA ARG A 137 5.27 -19.50 -22.88
C ARG A 137 5.87 -20.91 -22.89
N THR A 138 7.18 -21.01 -23.01
CA THR A 138 7.92 -22.28 -22.97
C THR A 138 7.78 -22.94 -21.62
N GLN A 139 7.95 -22.21 -20.51
CA GLN A 139 7.74 -22.72 -19.15
C GLN A 139 6.30 -23.19 -18.94
N ASN A 140 5.31 -22.42 -19.42
CA ASN A 140 3.90 -22.84 -19.38
C ASN A 140 3.64 -24.11 -20.21
N ALA A 141 4.26 -24.23 -21.39
CA ALA A 141 4.15 -25.42 -22.23
C ALA A 141 4.81 -26.65 -21.57
N ILE A 142 6.00 -26.47 -20.97
CA ILE A 142 6.68 -27.51 -20.17
C ILE A 142 5.78 -27.95 -19.01
N ALA A 143 5.18 -27.01 -18.26
CA ALA A 143 4.27 -27.34 -17.17
C ALA A 143 3.04 -28.14 -17.63
N ARG A 144 2.47 -27.80 -18.79
CA ARG A 144 1.37 -28.59 -19.40
C ARG A 144 1.81 -30.00 -19.77
N LEU A 145 2.95 -30.14 -20.46
CA LEU A 145 3.49 -31.45 -20.84
C LEU A 145 3.80 -32.33 -19.63
N VAL A 146 4.35 -31.75 -18.56
CA VAL A 146 4.61 -32.46 -17.31
C VAL A 146 3.28 -32.91 -16.67
N ARG A 147 2.27 -32.03 -16.61
CA ARG A 147 0.94 -32.39 -16.09
C ARG A 147 0.32 -33.54 -16.87
N ASP A 148 0.36 -33.48 -18.20
CA ASP A 148 -0.22 -34.52 -19.06
C ASP A 148 0.54 -35.85 -18.90
N ARG A 149 1.87 -35.80 -18.79
CA ARG A 149 2.70 -36.98 -18.56
C ARG A 149 2.39 -37.63 -17.21
N ILE A 150 2.28 -36.85 -16.14
CA ILE A 150 1.93 -37.36 -14.80
C ILE A 150 0.51 -37.93 -14.80
N ALA A 151 -0.46 -37.23 -15.41
CA ALA A 151 -1.84 -37.70 -15.50
C ALA A 151 -1.96 -39.00 -16.31
N ASN A 152 -1.22 -39.13 -17.41
CA ASN A 152 -1.20 -40.35 -18.20
C ASN A 152 -0.52 -41.50 -17.44
N SER A 153 0.60 -41.25 -16.76
CA SER A 153 1.24 -42.24 -15.90
C SER A 153 0.33 -42.70 -14.75
N LYS A 154 -0.41 -41.78 -14.11
CA LYS A 154 -1.43 -42.12 -13.09
C LYS A 154 -2.55 -42.96 -13.68
N LYS A 155 -3.07 -42.62 -14.87
CA LYS A 155 -4.11 -43.41 -15.55
C LYS A 155 -3.62 -44.79 -15.95
N GLU A 156 -2.38 -44.91 -16.43
CA GLU A 156 -1.76 -46.19 -16.74
C GLU A 156 -1.57 -47.04 -15.48
N ALA A 157 -1.09 -46.45 -14.38
CA ALA A 157 -1.01 -47.11 -13.09
C ALA A 157 -2.39 -47.57 -12.60
N GLN A 158 -3.42 -46.73 -12.67
CA GLN A 158 -4.80 -47.10 -12.30
C GLN A 158 -5.38 -48.21 -13.19
N ARG A 159 -5.00 -48.26 -14.47
CA ARG A 159 -5.41 -49.33 -15.39
C ARG A 159 -4.71 -50.64 -15.08
N THR A 160 -3.43 -50.61 -14.71
CA THR A 160 -2.67 -51.80 -14.36
C THR A 160 -2.98 -52.32 -12.95
N THR A 161 -3.40 -51.45 -12.02
CA THR A 161 -3.79 -51.83 -10.65
C THR A 161 -5.24 -52.24 -10.48
N GLY A 162 -6.05 -52.27 -11.56
CA GLY A 162 -7.34 -52.97 -11.59
C GLY A 162 -8.35 -52.51 -10.54
N GLY A 163 -9.05 -51.40 -10.82
CA GLY A 163 -10.42 -51.15 -10.37
C GLY A 163 -10.77 -51.51 -8.92
N GLN A 164 -10.24 -50.77 -7.95
CA GLN A 164 -10.91 -50.62 -6.65
C GLN A 164 -11.56 -49.23 -6.61
N THR A 165 -12.68 -49.10 -7.31
CA THR A 165 -13.59 -47.97 -7.15
C THR A 165 -14.24 -48.08 -5.77
N THR A 166 -13.76 -47.29 -4.81
CA THR A 166 -14.62 -46.84 -3.72
C THR A 166 -15.13 -45.46 -4.13
N ASP A 167 -16.41 -45.43 -4.48
CA ASP A 167 -17.20 -44.23 -4.71
C ASP A 167 -17.31 -43.48 -3.39
N GLY A 168 -16.52 -42.43 -3.23
CA GLY A 168 -16.44 -41.64 -2.02
C GLY A 168 -15.84 -40.28 -2.35
N GLY A 169 -16.70 -39.32 -2.71
CA GLY A 169 -16.31 -37.94 -2.92
C GLY A 169 -15.63 -37.37 -1.68
N GLY A 170 -14.37 -36.96 -1.83
CA GLY A 170 -13.60 -36.31 -0.78
C GLY A 170 -12.11 -36.51 -1.02
N GLU A 171 -11.47 -35.51 -1.63
CA GLU A 171 -10.03 -35.25 -1.57
C GLU A 171 -9.11 -36.49 -1.58
N GLU A 172 -9.02 -37.19 -2.71
CA GLU A 172 -7.90 -38.12 -2.94
C GLU A 172 -6.65 -37.31 -3.28
N VAL A 173 -6.07 -36.69 -2.25
CA VAL A 173 -4.69 -36.27 -2.24
C VAL A 173 -3.89 -37.52 -2.59
N GLY A 174 -3.23 -37.50 -3.75
CA GLY A 174 -2.53 -38.66 -4.28
C GLY A 174 -1.62 -39.28 -3.23
N ILE A 175 -1.42 -40.60 -3.31
CA ILE A 175 -0.62 -41.45 -2.40
C ILE A 175 0.78 -40.86 -2.07
N GLU A 176 1.29 -39.90 -2.84
CA GLU A 176 2.54 -39.15 -2.61
C GLU A 176 2.41 -37.96 -1.62
N GLY A 177 1.22 -37.44 -1.39
CA GLY A 177 0.98 -36.34 -0.43
C GLY A 177 0.92 -36.83 1.02
N THR A 178 0.39 -38.04 1.24
CA THR A 178 0.42 -38.69 2.56
C THR A 178 1.85 -39.09 2.95
N THR A 179 2.65 -39.60 2.00
CA THR A 179 4.06 -39.95 2.27
C THR A 179 4.93 -38.71 2.47
N LEU A 180 4.69 -37.62 1.73
CA LEU A 180 5.40 -36.36 1.95
C LEU A 180 5.02 -35.71 3.29
N ALA A 181 3.74 -35.78 3.69
CA ALA A 181 3.30 -35.28 4.98
C ALA A 181 3.88 -36.09 6.15
N GLU A 182 4.02 -37.41 5.97
CA GLU A 182 4.67 -38.28 6.96
C GLU A 182 6.17 -38.00 7.06
N ALA A 183 6.86 -37.82 5.93
CA ALA A 183 8.28 -37.44 5.90
C ALA A 183 8.56 -36.07 6.52
N VAL A 184 7.67 -35.09 6.34
CA VAL A 184 7.80 -33.77 6.99
C VAL A 184 7.60 -33.89 8.51
N ARG A 185 6.62 -34.68 8.95
CA ARG A 185 6.38 -34.91 10.38
C ARG A 185 7.49 -35.71 11.05
N GLU A 186 8.16 -36.58 10.32
CA GLU A 186 9.34 -37.33 10.78
C GLU A 186 10.55 -36.39 10.95
N ARG A 187 10.79 -35.50 9.97
CA ARG A 187 11.85 -34.49 10.05
C ARG A 187 11.64 -33.49 11.20
N GLU A 188 10.41 -33.02 11.40
CA GLU A 188 10.11 -32.12 12.54
C GLU A 188 10.37 -32.82 13.88
N ARG A 189 10.16 -34.13 13.97
CA ARG A 189 10.44 -34.90 15.19
C ARG A 189 11.94 -35.08 15.42
N GLU A 190 12.72 -35.29 14.35
CA GLU A 190 14.18 -35.39 14.41
C GLU A 190 14.80 -34.05 14.83
N ASP A 191 14.37 -32.94 14.22
CA ASP A 191 14.82 -31.59 14.57
C ASP A 191 14.47 -31.20 16.03
N GLU A 192 13.36 -31.69 16.58
CA GLU A 192 12.99 -31.47 18.00
C GLU A 192 13.79 -32.36 18.95
N ALA A 193 14.16 -33.58 18.54
CA ALA A 193 15.02 -34.48 19.31
C ALA A 193 16.46 -33.96 19.35
N GLU A 194 17.01 -33.49 18.22
CA GLU A 194 18.33 -32.84 18.19
C GLU A 194 18.38 -31.60 19.09
N ARG A 195 17.31 -30.78 19.10
CA ARG A 195 17.20 -29.64 20.02
C ARG A 195 17.11 -30.06 21.49
N GLN A 196 16.53 -31.21 21.81
CA GLN A 196 16.52 -31.74 23.17
C GLN A 196 17.89 -32.29 23.57
N ASP A 197 18.56 -33.02 22.67
CA ASP A 197 19.90 -33.54 22.89
C ASP A 197 20.93 -32.41 23.07
N GLU A 198 20.84 -31.31 22.30
CA GLU A 198 21.68 -30.11 22.50
C GLU A 198 21.46 -29.46 23.88
N LEU A 199 20.20 -29.39 24.34
CA LEU A 199 19.88 -28.85 25.67
C LEU A 199 20.36 -29.77 26.80
N ASP A 200 20.32 -31.09 26.60
CA ASP A 200 20.80 -32.08 27.56
C ASP A 200 22.34 -32.13 27.59
N GLU A 201 23.03 -31.93 26.46
CA GLU A 201 24.50 -31.85 26.38
C GLU A 201 25.04 -30.57 27.06
N ASP A 202 24.32 -29.44 26.94
CA ASP A 202 24.63 -28.20 27.66
C ASP A 202 24.25 -28.25 29.17
N ALA A 203 23.44 -29.24 29.58
CA ALA A 203 23.01 -29.44 30.97
C ALA A 203 23.88 -30.43 31.76
N VAL A 204 24.85 -31.09 31.15
CA VAL A 204 25.86 -31.89 31.86
C VAL A 204 26.97 -30.97 32.38
N PRO A 205 27.19 -30.87 33.71
CA PRO A 205 28.15 -29.96 34.31
C PRO A 205 29.62 -30.36 34.12
#